data_AF-A0A1S3JWJ3-F1
#
_entry.id   AF-A0A1S3JWJ3-F1
#
_cell.length_a   1.000
_cell.length_b   1.000
_cell.length_c   1.000
_cell.angle_alpha   90.00
_cell.angle_beta   90.00
_cell.angle_gamma   90.00
#
_symmetry.space_group_name_H-M   'P 1'
#
loop_
_entity.id
_entity.type
_entity.pdbx_description
1 polymer ?
#
loop_
_entity_poly.entity_id
_entity_poly.type
_entity_poly.pdbx_seq_one_letter_code
_entity_poly.pdbx_strand_id
1 'polypeptide(L)'
;MALSKVQAAVSNGRRSPSPEVSIDLSTDSYRNKCQHLSETVKELHKQLKSAQIKLQGYQTISDLHREARQEIEELTSQLQLQERLLDVYKSRLLSLGASISTTVGNDEKYVPGPSKQLIDNLVKENTKLKQHLKFANCDPQQLEEALLAKRELLKRNQELEKLNLELSNQIKVLEKSLEASPQEKDILIRRLTSEIQEIQHSSLTQDVLCQSLSEETNNLKKRLKETAEECQRLAQQLGERERSVENCRKPSAGGSGQIDADVDSLKRRIAQLETQLKEVASMNQRWQNYNEQREQYVRKVQQDCSELETRLKHQHIDPTAAMSENQQKAVDAMLLKYKQKLQNAEDEKQKVEEELMAERREKVALRETVQALTARVDELEHQAQYSRASQSGDDVDILKTQIQIFKDDFEQERRDRETAQGKVHELEDELRIVKQQLEMFQRDAMTSMQRRRQEALQEYERQYYNQHNQGLVARGGNYPRAGNLYMDSNVVADGDDEDDTQEPEGGFDEIDGFDMVDGPIPQGKQSSDFLECPKCQKAYRTEQHTELLEHIDVCCD
;
A
#
# COMPACT_ATOMS: atom_id res chain seq x y z
N MET A 1 -103.46 50.89 65.05
CA MET A 1 -104.52 49.87 64.84
C MET A 1 -103.91 48.49 65.03
N ALA A 2 -104.73 47.46 65.31
CA ALA A 2 -104.48 46.01 65.25
C ALA A 2 -103.04 45.49 65.57
N LEU A 3 -102.81 44.74 66.67
CA LEU A 3 -103.15 43.31 66.83
C LEU A 3 -102.58 42.41 65.73
N SER A 4 -102.11 41.18 65.97
CA SER A 4 -101.71 40.43 67.19
C SER A 4 -101.40 38.99 66.73
N LYS A 5 -100.30 38.36 67.21
CA LYS A 5 -100.07 36.89 67.36
C LYS A 5 -98.56 36.57 67.42
N VAL A 6 -98.09 35.48 68.05
CA VAL A 6 -98.51 34.81 69.31
C VAL A 6 -97.42 33.78 69.69
N GLN A 7 -97.06 33.70 70.98
CA GLN A 7 -96.32 32.59 71.63
C GLN A 7 -94.92 32.21 71.05
N ALA A 8 -94.10 31.39 71.72
CA ALA A 8 -93.72 31.38 73.15
C ALA A 8 -92.48 30.50 73.35
N ALA A 9 -91.32 31.09 73.61
CA ALA A 9 -90.16 30.40 74.19
C ALA A 9 -89.24 31.41 74.90
N VAL A 10 -89.03 31.23 76.20
CA VAL A 10 -88.07 31.98 77.02
C VAL A 10 -86.87 31.07 77.32
N SER A 11 -85.76 31.68 77.77
CA SER A 11 -84.55 31.04 78.33
C SER A 11 -83.61 30.32 77.35
N ASN A 12 -82.49 31.00 77.06
CA ASN A 12 -81.09 30.54 77.09
C ASN A 12 -80.25 31.43 76.16
N GLY A 13 -79.10 31.97 76.54
CA GLY A 13 -78.43 31.99 77.85
C GLY A 13 -77.03 32.59 77.65
N ARG A 14 -76.58 33.53 78.50
CA ARG A 14 -75.26 34.16 78.34
C ARG A 14 -74.15 33.14 78.63
N ARG A 15 -73.61 32.49 77.59
CA ARG A 15 -72.34 31.77 77.68
C ARG A 15 -71.19 32.75 77.55
N SER A 16 -70.45 32.97 78.63
CA SER A 16 -69.02 33.27 78.55
C SER A 16 -68.29 32.11 77.84
N PRO A 17 -67.20 32.37 77.10
CA PRO A 17 -66.44 31.29 76.45
C PRO A 17 -65.82 30.36 77.50
N SER A 18 -65.92 29.05 77.28
CA SER A 18 -65.32 28.03 78.14
C SER A 18 -63.79 28.12 78.14
N PRO A 19 -63.11 27.81 79.27
CA PRO A 19 -61.64 27.82 79.32
C PRO A 19 -61.00 26.79 78.38
N GLU A 20 -61.70 25.69 78.08
CA GLU A 20 -61.27 24.61 77.16
C GLU A 20 -60.89 25.16 75.77
N VAL A 21 -61.76 25.98 75.17
CA VAL A 21 -61.54 26.55 73.82
C VAL A 21 -60.27 27.40 73.74
N SER A 22 -59.90 28.08 74.84
CA SER A 22 -58.67 28.88 74.90
C SER A 22 -57.41 28.05 75.13
N ILE A 23 -57.56 26.82 75.63
CA ILE A 23 -56.46 25.85 75.75
C ILE A 23 -56.23 25.18 74.40
N ASP A 24 -57.30 24.77 73.71
CA ASP A 24 -57.21 24.13 72.39
C ASP A 24 -56.51 25.04 71.37
N LEU A 25 -56.93 26.31 71.25
CA LEU A 25 -56.28 27.33 70.41
C LEU A 25 -54.78 27.53 70.74
N SER A 26 -54.41 27.36 72.01
CA SER A 26 -53.01 27.42 72.44
C SER A 26 -52.24 26.17 71.99
N THR A 27 -52.81 24.97 72.19
CA THR A 27 -52.17 23.71 71.78
C THR A 27 -52.04 23.58 70.26
N ASP A 28 -53.00 24.09 69.48
CA ASP A 28 -52.89 24.16 68.02
C ASP A 28 -51.79 25.17 67.58
N SER A 29 -51.66 26.31 68.26
CA SER A 29 -50.54 27.23 68.02
C SER A 29 -49.18 26.56 68.25
N TYR A 30 -49.05 25.73 69.29
CA TYR A 30 -47.82 24.95 69.52
C TYR A 30 -47.66 23.80 68.52
N ARG A 31 -48.74 23.12 68.11
CA ARG A 31 -48.71 22.06 67.08
C ARG A 31 -48.16 22.61 65.76
N ASN A 32 -48.67 23.76 65.31
CA ASN A 32 -48.26 24.39 64.06
C ASN A 32 -46.79 24.85 64.12
N LYS A 33 -46.34 25.39 65.27
CA LYS A 33 -44.92 25.71 65.50
C LYS A 33 -44.03 24.47 65.43
N CYS A 34 -44.45 23.36 66.04
CA CYS A 34 -43.72 22.10 65.99
C CYS A 34 -43.69 21.46 64.58
N GLN A 35 -44.75 21.63 63.79
CA GLN A 35 -44.79 21.22 62.38
C GLN A 35 -43.80 22.05 61.54
N HIS A 36 -43.84 23.38 61.67
CA HIS A 36 -42.91 24.28 60.97
C HIS A 36 -41.44 24.06 61.38
N LEU A 37 -41.17 23.76 62.65
CA LEU A 37 -39.85 23.33 63.12
C LEU A 37 -39.44 21.96 62.55
N SER A 38 -40.38 21.03 62.36
CA SER A 38 -40.11 19.75 61.67
C SER A 38 -39.80 19.96 60.18
N GLU A 39 -40.48 20.88 59.51
CA GLU A 39 -40.29 21.20 58.09
C GLU A 39 -38.96 21.91 57.84
N THR A 40 -38.64 22.95 58.62
CA THR A 40 -37.35 23.62 58.55
C THR A 40 -36.19 22.69 58.88
N VAL A 41 -36.34 21.77 59.85
CA VAL A 41 -35.33 20.72 60.11
C VAL A 41 -35.18 19.76 58.93
N LYS A 42 -36.27 19.35 58.25
CA LYS A 42 -36.18 18.51 57.03
C LYS A 42 -35.46 19.23 55.89
N GLU A 43 -35.75 20.50 55.67
CA GLU A 43 -35.11 21.30 54.61
C GLU A 43 -33.62 21.54 54.91
N LEU A 44 -33.25 21.83 56.16
CA LEU A 44 -31.84 21.88 56.58
C LEU A 44 -31.13 20.53 56.38
N HIS A 45 -31.79 19.38 56.61
CA HIS A 45 -31.22 18.07 56.28
C HIS A 45 -31.07 17.84 54.76
N LYS A 46 -31.99 18.36 53.94
CA LYS A 46 -31.90 18.30 52.47
C LYS A 46 -30.73 19.15 51.96
N GLN A 47 -30.57 20.35 52.51
CA GLN A 47 -29.45 21.24 52.19
C GLN A 47 -28.10 20.66 52.64
N LEU A 48 -28.03 20.08 53.85
CA LEU A 48 -26.85 19.39 54.34
C LEU A 48 -26.44 18.22 53.42
N LYS A 49 -27.42 17.39 52.97
CA LYS A 49 -27.16 16.32 52.00
C LYS A 49 -26.69 16.85 50.64
N SER A 50 -27.29 17.94 50.14
CA SER A 50 -26.85 18.58 48.89
C SER A 50 -25.42 19.11 49.00
N ALA A 51 -25.06 19.76 50.12
CA ALA A 51 -23.71 20.22 50.41
C ALA A 51 -22.71 19.05 50.52
N GLN A 52 -23.10 17.93 51.13
CA GLN A 52 -22.28 16.73 51.23
C GLN A 52 -22.00 16.11 49.85
N ILE A 53 -23.02 16.00 48.99
CA ILE A 53 -22.86 15.51 47.60
C ILE A 53 -21.94 16.44 46.80
N LYS A 54 -22.10 17.76 46.94
CA LYS A 54 -21.22 18.75 46.30
C LYS A 54 -19.77 18.62 46.79
N LEU A 55 -19.56 18.42 48.10
CA LEU A 55 -18.23 18.21 48.67
C LEU A 55 -17.57 16.92 48.13
N GLN A 56 -18.33 15.83 47.99
CA GLN A 56 -17.85 14.59 47.37
C GLN A 56 -17.50 14.81 45.89
N GLY A 57 -18.31 15.56 45.13
CA GLY A 57 -17.98 15.95 43.76
C GLY A 57 -16.68 16.76 43.66
N TYR A 58 -16.47 17.73 44.54
CA TYR A 58 -15.21 18.49 44.62
C TYR A 58 -14.01 17.62 45.00
N GLN A 59 -14.19 16.60 45.84
CA GLN A 59 -13.14 15.62 46.17
C GLN A 59 -12.75 14.82 44.93
N THR A 60 -13.71 14.19 44.23
CA THR A 60 -13.44 13.44 42.99
C THR A 60 -12.77 14.29 41.92
N ILE A 61 -13.21 15.54 41.72
CA ILE A 61 -12.57 16.47 40.76
C ILE A 61 -11.15 16.84 41.20
N SER A 62 -10.91 17.02 42.50
CA SER A 62 -9.56 17.28 43.04
C SER A 62 -8.62 16.08 42.93
N ASP A 63 -9.15 14.86 43.02
CA ASP A 63 -8.37 13.62 42.83
C ASP A 63 -8.00 13.44 41.36
N LEU A 64 -8.97 13.56 40.44
CA LEU A 64 -8.74 13.53 38.98
C LEU A 64 -7.77 14.63 38.51
N HIS A 65 -7.86 15.84 39.06
CA HIS A 65 -6.94 16.94 38.75
C HIS A 65 -5.52 16.69 39.26
N ARG A 66 -5.35 15.92 40.35
CA ARG A 66 -4.03 15.47 40.82
C ARG A 66 -3.46 14.40 39.89
N GLU A 67 -4.28 13.42 39.49
CA GLU A 67 -3.88 12.32 38.60
C GLU A 67 -3.47 12.85 37.22
N ALA A 68 -4.26 13.74 36.61
CA ALA A 68 -3.91 14.39 35.35
C ALA A 68 -2.62 15.24 35.44
N ARG A 69 -2.33 15.85 36.60
CA ARG A 69 -1.04 16.54 36.82
C ARG A 69 0.14 15.57 36.90
N GLN A 70 -0.04 14.41 37.53
CA GLN A 70 0.99 13.38 37.62
C GLN A 70 1.28 12.79 36.23
N GLU A 71 0.26 12.50 35.43
CA GLU A 71 0.42 12.04 34.04
C GLU A 71 1.18 13.09 33.19
N ILE A 72 0.84 14.38 33.31
CA ILE A 72 1.56 15.46 32.61
C ILE A 72 3.03 15.54 33.05
N GLU A 73 3.34 15.36 34.34
CA GLU A 73 4.71 15.38 34.87
C GLU A 73 5.53 14.15 34.40
N GLU A 74 4.90 12.97 34.34
CA GLU A 74 5.50 11.75 33.79
C GLU A 74 5.76 11.87 32.27
N LEU A 75 4.77 12.32 31.49
CA LEU A 75 4.92 12.54 30.05
C LEU A 75 5.97 13.62 29.74
N THR A 76 6.01 14.70 30.51
CA THR A 76 7.06 15.73 30.40
C THR A 76 8.45 15.14 30.69
N SER A 77 8.55 14.27 31.69
CA SER A 77 9.81 13.58 32.03
C SER A 77 10.25 12.60 30.94
N GLN A 78 9.31 11.90 30.31
CA GLN A 78 9.57 11.02 29.16
C GLN A 78 10.01 11.81 27.92
N LEU A 79 9.35 12.93 27.61
CA LEU A 79 9.75 13.82 26.51
C LEU A 79 11.17 14.36 26.72
N GLN A 80 11.49 14.88 27.90
CA GLN A 80 12.85 15.34 28.20
C GLN A 80 13.91 14.23 28.08
N LEU A 81 13.57 12.98 28.39
CA LEU A 81 14.48 11.84 28.19
C LEU A 81 14.68 11.56 26.69
N GLN A 82 13.61 11.60 25.89
CA GLN A 82 13.68 11.44 24.44
C GLN A 82 14.47 12.58 23.77
N GLU A 83 14.28 13.83 24.17
CA GLU A 83 15.05 14.99 23.70
C GLU A 83 16.55 14.83 23.98
N ARG A 84 16.93 14.47 25.22
CA ARG A 84 18.33 14.20 25.59
C ARG A 84 18.94 13.06 24.77
N LEU A 85 18.17 12.00 24.49
CA LEU A 85 18.61 10.91 23.62
C LEU A 85 18.78 11.36 22.17
N LEU A 86 17.84 12.14 21.64
CA LEU A 86 17.94 12.75 20.30
C LEU A 86 19.17 13.63 20.19
N ASP A 87 19.51 14.43 21.21
CA ASP A 87 20.72 15.27 21.20
C ASP A 87 22.02 14.46 21.29
N VAL A 88 22.03 13.34 22.01
CA VAL A 88 23.13 12.36 21.97
C VAL A 88 23.26 11.73 20.58
N TYR A 89 22.15 11.37 19.92
CA TYR A 89 22.17 10.83 18.56
C TYR A 89 22.61 11.88 17.52
N LYS A 90 22.12 13.12 17.59
CA LYS A 90 22.59 14.26 16.76
C LYS A 90 24.09 14.47 16.94
N SER A 91 24.57 14.52 18.18
CA SER A 91 26.01 14.68 18.49
C SER A 91 26.86 13.52 17.94
N ARG A 92 26.33 12.29 17.97
CA ARG A 92 26.97 11.11 17.38
C ARG A 92 26.99 11.14 15.85
N LEU A 93 25.94 11.67 15.21
CA LEU A 93 25.87 11.84 13.76
C LEU A 93 26.83 12.94 13.27
N LEU A 94 26.89 14.08 13.97
CA LEU A 94 27.85 15.16 13.69
C LEU A 94 29.31 14.67 13.81
N SER A 95 29.64 13.93 14.86
CA SER A 95 31.00 13.37 15.05
C SER A 95 31.37 12.27 14.06
N LEU A 96 30.38 11.60 13.45
CA LEU A 96 30.57 10.70 12.29
C LEU A 96 30.71 11.46 10.95
N GLY A 97 30.44 12.77 10.93
CA GLY A 97 30.56 13.63 9.75
C GLY A 97 29.28 13.74 8.91
N ALA A 98 28.13 13.31 9.42
CA ALA A 98 26.84 13.55 8.77
C ALA A 98 26.44 15.02 8.95
N SER A 99 26.16 15.72 7.84
CA SER A 99 25.63 17.08 7.89
C SER A 99 24.17 17.03 8.31
N ILE A 100 23.85 17.49 9.52
CA ILE A 100 22.46 17.59 10.01
C ILE A 100 21.80 18.82 9.35
N SER A 101 21.47 18.66 8.07
CA SER A 101 20.77 19.65 7.25
C SER A 101 19.87 18.97 6.20
N THR A 102 19.29 17.83 6.55
CA THR A 102 18.18 17.21 5.83
C THR A 102 17.02 17.00 6.78
N THR A 103 15.90 17.67 6.51
CA THR A 103 14.58 17.25 6.99
C THR A 103 14.28 15.90 6.34
N VAL A 104 14.36 14.82 7.10
CA VAL A 104 14.08 13.47 6.57
C VAL A 104 12.58 13.36 6.30
N GLY A 105 12.21 13.50 5.02
CA GLY A 105 10.90 13.08 4.54
C GLY A 105 10.79 11.56 4.64
N ASN A 106 9.58 11.06 4.91
CA ASN A 106 9.34 9.71 5.43
C ASN A 106 9.75 8.53 4.51
N ASP A 107 10.14 8.77 3.25
CA ASP A 107 10.38 7.73 2.24
C ASP A 107 11.86 7.49 1.86
N GLU A 108 12.82 8.30 2.33
CA GLU A 108 14.24 8.07 2.01
C GLU A 108 14.93 7.13 3.00
N LYS A 109 15.23 5.90 2.55
CA LYS A 109 15.99 4.90 3.32
C LYS A 109 17.46 5.30 3.50
N TYR A 110 17.75 6.01 4.59
CA TYR A 110 19.11 6.32 5.01
C TYR A 110 19.94 5.04 5.20
N VAL A 111 20.91 4.80 4.31
CA VAL A 111 21.90 3.72 4.44
C VAL A 111 23.12 4.27 5.17
N PRO A 112 23.45 3.79 6.40
CA PRO A 112 24.60 4.31 7.14
C PRO A 112 25.92 3.99 6.41
N GLY A 113 26.61 5.04 5.95
CA GLY A 113 27.96 4.91 5.40
C GLY A 113 28.95 4.39 6.46
N PRO A 114 30.02 3.68 6.06
CA PRO A 114 31.02 3.18 6.99
C PRO A 114 31.67 4.32 7.78
N SER A 115 31.86 4.11 9.08
CA SER A 115 32.37 5.12 10.01
C SER A 115 33.60 5.87 9.47
N LYS A 116 33.60 7.20 9.58
CA LYS A 116 34.75 8.04 9.21
C LYS A 116 36.05 7.57 9.87
N GLN A 117 36.00 7.10 11.11
CA GLN A 117 37.16 6.52 11.81
C GLN A 117 37.64 5.20 11.19
N LEU A 118 36.73 4.36 10.67
CA LEU A 118 37.08 3.17 9.91
C LEU A 118 37.73 3.55 8.58
N ILE A 119 37.20 4.56 7.87
CA ILE A 119 37.80 5.10 6.65
C ILE A 119 39.21 5.65 6.94
N ASP A 120 39.38 6.50 7.95
CA ASP A 120 40.67 7.08 8.33
C ASP A 120 41.69 6.01 8.73
N ASN A 121 41.26 4.93 9.39
CA ASN A 121 42.12 3.81 9.77
C ASN A 121 42.45 2.92 8.56
N LEU A 122 41.49 2.64 7.68
CA LEU A 122 41.74 1.93 6.41
C LEU A 122 42.65 2.73 5.48
N VAL A 123 42.58 4.07 5.50
CA VAL A 123 43.50 4.97 4.79
C VAL A 123 44.91 4.88 5.39
N LYS A 124 45.05 4.91 6.73
CA LYS A 124 46.36 4.74 7.41
C LYS A 124 46.97 3.36 7.15
N GLU A 125 46.20 2.28 7.22
CA GLU A 125 46.71 0.95 6.84
C GLU A 125 47.02 0.87 5.35
N ASN A 126 46.23 1.50 4.47
CA ASN A 126 46.60 1.62 3.06
C ASN A 126 47.90 2.41 2.84
N THR A 127 48.19 3.47 3.61
CA THR A 127 49.47 4.18 3.47
C THR A 127 50.65 3.35 4.00
N LYS A 128 50.48 2.62 5.12
CA LYS A 128 51.48 1.63 5.58
C LYS A 128 51.71 0.52 4.55
N LEU A 129 50.65 -0.11 4.05
CA LEU A 129 50.75 -1.17 3.05
C LEU A 129 51.36 -0.65 1.74
N LYS A 130 51.04 0.58 1.31
CA LYS A 130 51.72 1.25 0.17
C LYS A 130 53.18 1.61 0.45
N GLN A 131 53.59 1.78 1.71
CA GLN A 131 54.99 1.92 2.09
C GLN A 131 55.69 0.55 2.10
N HIS A 132 55.08 -0.48 2.68
CA HIS A 132 55.60 -1.85 2.62
C HIS A 132 55.71 -2.37 1.17
N LEU A 133 54.77 -2.05 0.28
CA LEU A 133 54.85 -2.35 -1.16
C LEU A 133 55.86 -1.48 -1.94
N LYS A 134 56.35 -0.37 -1.36
CA LYS A 134 57.45 0.44 -1.92
C LYS A 134 58.83 0.01 -1.44
N PHE A 135 58.91 -0.63 -0.26
CA PHE A 135 60.16 -1.13 0.32
C PHE A 135 60.34 -2.65 0.14
N ALA A 136 59.27 -3.38 -0.15
CA ALA A 136 59.35 -4.67 -0.81
C ALA A 136 59.85 -4.43 -2.23
N ASN A 137 61.13 -4.70 -2.45
CA ASN A 137 61.69 -4.81 -3.79
C ASN A 137 61.03 -6.00 -4.50
N CYS A 138 59.89 -5.79 -5.16
CA CYS A 138 59.41 -6.73 -6.17
C CYS A 138 60.52 -6.94 -7.19
N ASP A 139 60.87 -8.20 -7.46
CA ASP A 139 61.73 -8.53 -8.59
C ASP A 139 61.12 -7.89 -9.86
N PRO A 140 61.91 -7.17 -10.67
CA PRO A 140 61.36 -6.45 -11.83
C PRO A 140 60.67 -7.41 -12.81
N GLN A 141 61.14 -8.66 -12.88
CA GLN A 141 60.51 -9.73 -13.64
C GLN A 141 59.11 -10.11 -13.08
N GLN A 142 58.96 -10.26 -11.76
CA GLN A 142 57.65 -10.55 -11.14
C GLN A 142 56.65 -9.41 -11.35
N LEU A 143 57.13 -8.15 -11.35
CA LEU A 143 56.32 -6.99 -11.67
C LEU A 143 55.88 -6.99 -13.15
N GLU A 144 56.76 -7.38 -14.07
CA GLU A 144 56.41 -7.50 -15.49
C GLU A 144 55.44 -8.66 -15.78
N GLU A 145 55.64 -9.82 -15.17
CA GLU A 145 54.72 -10.96 -15.20
C GLU A 145 53.34 -10.58 -14.65
N ALA A 146 53.27 -9.87 -13.52
CA ALA A 146 52.02 -9.36 -12.95
C ALA A 146 51.34 -8.30 -13.85
N LEU A 147 52.11 -7.47 -14.55
CA LEU A 147 51.58 -6.49 -15.52
C LEU A 147 51.06 -7.17 -16.79
N LEU A 148 51.66 -8.28 -17.23
CA LEU A 148 51.16 -9.11 -18.32
C LEU A 148 49.85 -9.81 -17.92
N ALA A 149 49.83 -10.51 -16.78
CA ALA A 149 48.63 -11.13 -16.25
C ALA A 149 47.48 -10.13 -16.07
N LYS A 150 47.77 -8.90 -15.60
CA LYS A 150 46.78 -7.81 -15.51
C LYS A 150 46.23 -7.39 -16.87
N ARG A 151 47.06 -7.33 -17.93
CA ARG A 151 46.60 -7.03 -19.31
C ARG A 151 45.71 -8.15 -19.86
N GLU A 152 46.03 -9.41 -19.55
CA GLU A 152 45.23 -10.56 -19.98
C GLU A 152 43.88 -10.63 -19.26
N LEU A 153 43.86 -10.40 -17.94
CA LEU A 153 42.62 -10.26 -17.17
C LEU A 153 41.75 -9.08 -17.67
N LEU A 154 42.37 -7.95 -18.04
CA LEU A 154 41.63 -6.83 -18.64
C LEU A 154 40.99 -7.19 -20.00
N LYS A 155 41.70 -7.91 -20.88
CA LYS A 155 41.11 -8.44 -22.13
C LYS A 155 39.96 -9.41 -21.83
N ARG A 156 40.16 -10.35 -20.89
CA ARG A 156 39.16 -11.35 -20.51
C ARG A 156 37.90 -10.69 -19.92
N ASN A 157 38.06 -9.65 -19.11
CA ASN A 157 36.92 -8.88 -18.61
C ASN A 157 36.18 -8.15 -19.73
N GLN A 158 36.89 -7.54 -20.70
CA GLN A 158 36.26 -6.92 -21.87
C GLN A 158 35.53 -7.93 -22.79
N GLU A 159 35.98 -9.18 -22.85
CA GLU A 159 35.27 -10.28 -23.51
C GLU A 159 33.99 -10.67 -22.74
N LEU A 160 34.07 -10.77 -21.40
CA LEU A 160 32.93 -11.06 -20.54
C LEU A 160 31.88 -9.93 -20.54
N GLU A 161 32.31 -8.66 -20.57
CA GLU A 161 31.43 -7.49 -20.71
C GLU A 161 30.66 -7.53 -22.03
N LYS A 162 31.33 -7.86 -23.15
CA LYS A 162 30.67 -8.04 -24.46
C LYS A 162 29.69 -9.22 -24.44
N LEU A 163 30.07 -10.35 -23.84
CA LEU A 163 29.21 -11.53 -23.75
C LEU A 163 27.98 -11.27 -22.85
N ASN A 164 28.15 -10.53 -21.75
CA ASN A 164 27.05 -10.12 -20.87
C ASN A 164 26.11 -9.13 -21.56
N LEU A 165 26.63 -8.20 -22.38
CA LEU A 165 25.81 -7.30 -23.19
C LEU A 165 25.00 -8.07 -24.25
N GLU A 166 25.62 -9.04 -24.92
CA GLU A 166 24.96 -9.91 -25.89
C GLU A 166 23.85 -10.75 -25.23
N LEU A 167 24.15 -11.40 -24.10
CA LEU A 167 23.16 -12.12 -23.28
C LEU A 167 22.02 -11.20 -22.81
N SER A 168 22.31 -9.98 -22.38
CA SER A 168 21.30 -8.99 -21.99
C SER A 168 20.41 -8.57 -23.17
N ASN A 169 20.96 -8.49 -24.38
CA ASN A 169 20.18 -8.20 -25.59
C ASN A 169 19.31 -9.39 -26.01
N GLN A 170 19.82 -10.62 -25.92
CA GLN A 170 19.04 -11.84 -26.16
C GLN A 170 17.89 -11.99 -25.15
N ILE A 171 18.14 -11.72 -23.87
CA ILE A 171 17.10 -11.67 -22.83
C ILE A 171 16.01 -10.64 -23.19
N LYS A 172 16.37 -9.41 -23.58
CA LYS A 172 15.40 -8.38 -24.01
C LYS A 172 14.59 -8.75 -25.25
N VAL A 173 15.14 -9.57 -26.15
CA VAL A 173 14.39 -10.10 -27.31
C VAL A 173 13.40 -11.18 -26.86
N LEU A 174 13.82 -12.06 -25.94
CA LEU A 174 12.96 -13.09 -25.37
C LEU A 174 11.83 -12.47 -24.52
N GLU A 175 12.13 -11.48 -23.68
CA GLU A 175 11.15 -10.71 -22.89
C GLU A 175 10.07 -10.09 -23.80
N LYS A 176 10.47 -9.38 -24.86
CA LYS A 176 9.52 -8.83 -25.85
C LYS A 176 8.70 -9.90 -26.57
N SER A 177 9.28 -11.07 -26.85
CA SER A 177 8.53 -12.20 -27.43
C SER A 177 7.54 -12.83 -26.43
N LEU A 178 7.82 -12.70 -25.12
CA LEU A 178 6.94 -13.13 -24.04
C LEU A 178 5.81 -12.13 -23.81
N GLU A 179 6.09 -10.83 -23.91
CA GLU A 179 5.14 -9.71 -23.83
C GLU A 179 4.20 -9.62 -25.03
N ALA A 180 4.62 -10.12 -26.21
CA ALA A 180 3.82 -10.10 -27.44
C ALA A 180 2.40 -10.68 -27.25
N SER A 181 1.43 -10.08 -27.94
CA SER A 181 0.02 -10.43 -27.83
C SER A 181 -0.24 -11.89 -28.24
N PRO A 182 -1.23 -12.58 -27.63
CA PRO A 182 -1.66 -13.91 -28.09
C PRO A 182 -1.98 -13.95 -29.60
N GLN A 183 -2.50 -12.86 -30.16
CA GLN A 183 -2.80 -12.74 -31.59
C GLN A 183 -1.52 -12.72 -32.47
N GLU A 184 -0.45 -12.09 -31.99
CA GLU A 184 0.84 -12.04 -32.70
C GLU A 184 1.54 -13.40 -32.66
N LYS A 185 1.46 -14.09 -31.50
CA LYS A 185 1.92 -15.47 -31.33
C LYS A 185 1.16 -16.43 -32.25
N ASP A 186 -0.17 -16.32 -32.34
CA ASP A 186 -0.99 -17.08 -33.29
C ASP A 186 -0.60 -16.86 -34.76
N ILE A 187 -0.32 -15.61 -35.15
CA ILE A 187 0.14 -15.27 -36.51
C ILE A 187 1.51 -15.89 -36.80
N LEU A 188 2.45 -15.83 -35.84
CA LEU A 188 3.77 -16.42 -35.97
C LEU A 188 3.70 -17.96 -36.04
N ILE A 189 2.90 -18.60 -35.18
CA ILE A 189 2.67 -20.05 -35.19
C ILE A 189 2.11 -20.50 -36.55
N ARG A 190 1.12 -19.79 -37.11
CA ARG A 190 0.57 -20.10 -38.44
C ARG A 190 1.62 -19.98 -39.56
N ARG A 191 2.47 -18.93 -39.53
CA ARG A 191 3.56 -18.77 -40.48
C ARG A 191 4.57 -19.92 -40.40
N LEU A 192 5.09 -20.20 -39.19
CA LEU A 192 6.06 -21.27 -38.98
C LEU A 192 5.47 -22.65 -39.31
N THR A 193 4.18 -22.86 -39.09
CA THR A 193 3.48 -24.09 -39.50
C THR A 193 3.44 -24.24 -41.03
N SER A 194 3.18 -23.16 -41.78
CA SER A 194 3.25 -23.17 -43.25
C SER A 194 4.67 -23.48 -43.73
N GLU A 195 5.67 -22.79 -43.18
CA GLU A 195 7.07 -22.94 -43.55
C GLU A 195 7.60 -24.36 -43.26
N ILE A 196 7.20 -24.96 -42.13
CA ILE A 196 7.47 -26.38 -41.82
C ILE A 196 6.76 -27.32 -42.79
N GLN A 197 5.51 -27.05 -43.18
CA GLN A 197 4.77 -27.86 -44.16
C GLN A 197 5.39 -27.77 -45.56
N GLU A 198 5.85 -26.60 -45.97
CA GLU A 198 6.55 -26.37 -47.24
C GLU A 198 7.90 -27.12 -47.27
N ILE A 199 8.68 -27.05 -46.19
CA ILE A 199 9.92 -27.82 -46.03
C ILE A 199 9.64 -29.33 -46.06
N GLN A 200 8.64 -29.81 -45.31
CA GLN A 200 8.25 -31.23 -45.32
C GLN A 200 7.82 -31.70 -46.72
N HIS A 201 7.03 -30.90 -47.44
CA HIS A 201 6.63 -31.21 -48.82
C HIS A 201 7.83 -31.23 -49.79
N SER A 202 8.81 -30.33 -49.60
CA SER A 202 10.05 -30.34 -50.38
C SER A 202 10.90 -31.60 -50.11
N SER A 203 11.02 -32.02 -48.85
CA SER A 203 11.73 -33.27 -48.48
C SER A 203 11.03 -34.49 -49.09
N LEU A 204 9.71 -34.60 -48.94
CA LEU A 204 8.95 -35.73 -49.49
C LEU A 204 9.05 -35.83 -51.01
N THR A 205 9.04 -34.70 -51.73
CA THR A 205 9.26 -34.72 -53.20
C THR A 205 10.70 -35.07 -53.56
N GLN A 206 11.70 -34.62 -52.79
CA GLN A 206 13.10 -35.03 -52.95
C GLN A 206 13.29 -36.53 -52.69
N ASP A 207 12.69 -37.09 -51.64
CA ASP A 207 12.79 -38.51 -51.29
C ASP A 207 12.19 -39.42 -52.36
N VAL A 208 11.04 -39.06 -52.93
CA VAL A 208 10.42 -39.78 -54.05
C VAL A 208 11.29 -39.74 -55.31
N LEU A 209 11.92 -38.59 -55.61
CA LEU A 209 12.88 -38.48 -56.72
C LEU A 209 14.14 -39.33 -56.49
N CYS A 210 14.70 -39.34 -55.27
CA CYS A 210 15.83 -40.18 -54.89
C CYS A 210 15.52 -41.68 -55.00
N GLN A 211 14.29 -42.10 -54.62
CA GLN A 211 13.83 -43.48 -54.77
C GLN A 211 13.72 -43.85 -56.26
N SER A 212 13.01 -43.04 -57.07
CA SER A 212 12.84 -43.29 -58.52
C SER A 212 14.18 -43.34 -59.27
N LEU A 213 15.11 -42.44 -58.98
CA LEU A 213 16.46 -42.47 -59.56
C LEU A 213 17.27 -43.71 -59.14
N SER A 214 17.05 -44.22 -57.92
CA SER A 214 17.68 -45.45 -57.44
C SER A 214 17.10 -46.69 -58.11
N GLU A 215 15.79 -46.72 -58.33
CA GLU A 215 15.09 -47.79 -59.07
C GLU A 215 15.55 -47.83 -60.53
N GLU A 216 15.57 -46.70 -61.24
CA GLU A 216 16.08 -46.63 -62.62
C GLU A 216 17.56 -47.01 -62.71
N THR A 217 18.39 -46.57 -61.76
CA THR A 217 19.80 -46.98 -61.67
C THR A 217 19.94 -48.50 -61.51
N ASN A 218 19.04 -49.15 -60.75
CA ASN A 218 19.06 -50.59 -60.56
C ASN A 218 18.47 -51.36 -61.76
N ASN A 219 17.45 -50.81 -62.43
CA ASN A 219 16.93 -51.31 -63.71
C ASN A 219 18.01 -51.30 -64.81
N LEU A 220 18.79 -50.21 -64.90
CA LEU A 220 19.92 -50.08 -65.82
C LEU A 220 21.04 -51.08 -65.50
N LYS A 221 21.42 -51.25 -64.23
CA LYS A 221 22.37 -52.30 -63.81
C LYS A 221 21.89 -53.72 -64.19
N LYS A 222 20.59 -54.01 -64.02
CA LYS A 222 20.00 -55.30 -64.39
C LYS A 222 20.08 -55.55 -65.90
N ARG A 223 19.66 -54.58 -66.72
CA ARG A 223 19.78 -54.65 -68.19
C ARG A 223 21.24 -54.78 -68.66
N LEU A 224 22.17 -54.09 -68.00
CA LEU A 224 23.60 -54.20 -68.29
C LEU A 224 24.12 -55.62 -67.98
N LYS A 225 23.68 -56.24 -66.87
CA LYS A 225 24.02 -57.63 -66.55
C LYS A 225 23.43 -58.61 -67.56
N GLU A 226 22.16 -58.46 -67.91
CA GLU A 226 21.47 -59.31 -68.90
C GLU A 226 22.16 -59.23 -70.29
N THR A 227 22.56 -58.04 -70.72
CA THR A 227 23.31 -57.87 -71.99
C THR A 227 24.75 -58.39 -71.91
N ALA A 228 25.43 -58.27 -70.77
CA ALA A 228 26.75 -58.85 -70.57
C ALA A 228 26.73 -60.38 -70.57
N GLU A 229 25.71 -60.99 -69.97
CA GLU A 229 25.49 -62.45 -69.98
C GLU A 229 25.21 -62.96 -71.41
N GLU A 230 24.42 -62.24 -72.20
CA GLU A 230 24.19 -62.57 -73.62
C GLU A 230 25.47 -62.43 -74.46
N CYS A 231 26.26 -61.35 -74.26
CA CYS A 231 27.58 -61.22 -74.90
C CYS A 231 28.54 -62.36 -74.51
N GLN A 232 28.52 -62.82 -73.25
CA GLN A 232 29.33 -63.94 -72.79
C GLN A 232 28.87 -65.27 -73.41
N ARG A 233 27.55 -65.48 -73.55
CA ARG A 233 26.97 -66.65 -74.24
C ARG A 233 27.37 -66.71 -75.71
N LEU A 234 27.34 -65.57 -76.41
CA LEU A 234 27.80 -65.47 -77.80
C LEU A 234 29.30 -65.73 -77.94
N ALA A 235 30.11 -65.23 -77.00
CA ALA A 235 31.56 -65.50 -76.97
C ALA A 235 31.88 -66.99 -76.73
N GLN A 236 31.12 -67.67 -75.87
CA GLN A 236 31.25 -69.12 -75.66
C GLN A 236 30.92 -69.91 -76.94
N GLN A 237 29.82 -69.58 -77.61
CA GLN A 237 29.43 -70.22 -78.88
C GLN A 237 30.47 -70.03 -79.99
N LEU A 238 31.17 -68.89 -80.02
CA LEU A 238 32.29 -68.67 -80.94
C LEU A 238 33.49 -69.56 -80.58
N GLY A 239 33.90 -69.61 -79.31
CA GLY A 239 35.03 -70.44 -78.88
C GLY A 239 34.78 -71.95 -79.02
N GLU A 240 33.54 -72.42 -78.87
CA GLU A 240 33.15 -73.81 -79.15
C GLU A 240 33.19 -74.13 -80.64
N ARG A 241 32.76 -73.18 -81.48
CA ARG A 241 32.82 -73.28 -82.93
C ARG A 241 34.26 -73.24 -83.46
N GLU A 242 35.14 -72.46 -82.86
CA GLU A 242 36.58 -72.44 -83.16
C GLU A 242 37.26 -73.77 -82.81
N ARG A 243 36.98 -74.33 -81.62
CA ARG A 243 37.48 -75.67 -81.22
C ARG A 243 37.02 -76.80 -82.15
N SER A 244 35.92 -76.61 -82.89
CA SER A 244 35.38 -77.59 -83.85
C SER A 244 36.02 -77.53 -85.25
N VAL A 245 36.92 -76.57 -85.51
CA VAL A 245 37.47 -76.30 -86.86
C VAL A 245 38.89 -76.85 -87.08
N GLU A 246 39.61 -77.26 -86.02
CA GLU A 246 41.02 -77.68 -86.08
C GLU A 246 41.28 -79.04 -86.76
N ASN A 247 40.27 -79.73 -87.31
CA ASN A 247 40.43 -81.12 -87.78
C ASN A 247 39.66 -81.52 -89.06
N CYS A 248 39.94 -80.85 -90.20
CA CYS A 248 39.90 -81.51 -91.52
C CYS A 248 40.63 -80.70 -92.61
N ARG A 249 41.29 -81.36 -93.59
CA ARG A 249 42.01 -80.66 -94.68
C ARG A 249 42.05 -81.46 -96.00
N LYS A 250 41.73 -80.78 -97.11
CA LYS A 250 41.84 -81.19 -98.54
C LYS A 250 40.68 -82.11 -99.08
N PRO A 251 40.57 -82.43 -100.40
CA PRO A 251 39.56 -81.72 -101.23
C PRO A 251 38.85 -82.52 -102.36
N SER A 252 37.80 -81.93 -102.95
CA SER A 252 37.38 -82.04 -104.38
C SER A 252 36.18 -81.11 -104.61
N ALA A 253 36.00 -80.29 -105.66
CA ALA A 253 36.31 -80.31 -107.09
C ALA A 253 35.07 -80.67 -107.96
N GLY A 254 34.61 -79.68 -108.74
CA GLY A 254 33.46 -79.77 -109.67
C GLY A 254 32.63 -78.48 -109.67
N GLY A 255 32.27 -77.94 -110.86
CA GLY A 255 31.42 -76.74 -110.96
C GLY A 255 31.81 -75.66 -111.99
N SER A 256 32.35 -76.03 -113.16
CA SER A 256 32.69 -75.06 -114.22
C SER A 256 31.44 -74.47 -114.89
N GLY A 257 30.90 -73.39 -114.32
CA GLY A 257 29.77 -72.63 -114.88
C GLY A 257 29.31 -71.48 -113.98
N GLN A 258 29.35 -71.68 -112.65
CA GLN A 258 29.03 -70.66 -111.64
C GLN A 258 30.17 -69.63 -111.43
N ILE A 259 31.35 -69.90 -112.01
CA ILE A 259 32.63 -69.41 -111.49
C ILE A 259 32.74 -67.89 -111.44
N ASP A 260 32.37 -67.11 -112.47
CA ASP A 260 32.55 -65.65 -112.42
C ASP A 260 31.64 -64.95 -111.39
N ALA A 261 30.40 -65.40 -111.24
CA ALA A 261 29.48 -64.84 -110.25
C ALA A 261 29.93 -65.15 -108.81
N ASP A 262 30.40 -66.39 -108.57
CA ASP A 262 30.98 -66.78 -107.30
C ASP A 262 32.37 -66.15 -107.08
N VAL A 263 33.17 -65.91 -108.11
CA VAL A 263 34.45 -65.19 -108.03
C VAL A 263 34.21 -63.72 -107.69
N ASP A 264 33.21 -63.05 -108.24
CA ASP A 264 32.88 -61.67 -107.86
C ASP A 264 32.16 -61.57 -106.51
N SER A 265 31.46 -62.63 -106.08
CA SER A 265 31.02 -62.82 -104.70
C SER A 265 32.22 -62.96 -103.74
N LEU A 266 33.16 -63.84 -104.06
CA LEU A 266 34.37 -64.10 -103.28
C LEU A 266 35.32 -62.90 -103.26
N LYS A 267 35.53 -62.16 -104.36
CA LYS A 267 36.29 -60.90 -104.38
C LYS A 267 35.69 -59.87 -103.42
N ARG A 268 34.37 -59.68 -103.44
CA ARG A 268 33.67 -58.78 -102.49
C ARG A 268 33.81 -59.28 -101.06
N ARG A 269 33.72 -60.59 -100.82
CA ARG A 269 33.90 -61.19 -99.50
C ARG A 269 35.35 -61.08 -98.99
N ILE A 270 36.34 -61.22 -99.88
CA ILE A 270 37.76 -61.00 -99.58
C ILE A 270 38.00 -59.53 -99.23
N ALA A 271 37.52 -58.57 -100.04
CA ALA A 271 37.64 -57.14 -99.73
C ALA A 271 36.94 -56.76 -98.41
N GLN A 272 35.80 -57.38 -98.10
CA GLN A 272 35.13 -57.21 -96.81
C GLN A 272 35.97 -57.80 -95.66
N LEU A 273 36.50 -59.01 -95.81
CA LEU A 273 37.38 -59.64 -94.81
C LEU A 273 38.69 -58.87 -94.62
N GLU A 274 39.29 -58.30 -95.67
CA GLU A 274 40.44 -57.41 -95.58
C GLU A 274 40.12 -56.12 -94.83
N THR A 275 38.91 -55.58 -95.00
CA THR A 275 38.45 -54.40 -94.27
C THR A 275 38.26 -54.73 -92.79
N GLN A 276 37.59 -55.85 -92.48
CA GLN A 276 37.45 -56.35 -91.10
C GLN A 276 38.80 -56.70 -90.47
N LEU A 277 39.77 -57.23 -91.23
CA LEU A 277 41.13 -57.49 -90.76
C LEU A 277 41.85 -56.18 -90.42
N LYS A 278 41.71 -55.13 -91.24
CA LYS A 278 42.26 -53.78 -90.97
C LYS A 278 41.59 -53.15 -89.74
N GLU A 279 40.28 -53.31 -89.57
CA GLU A 279 39.55 -52.85 -88.39
C GLU A 279 40.02 -53.56 -87.12
N VAL A 280 40.07 -54.90 -87.12
CA VAL A 280 40.58 -55.71 -86.00
C VAL A 280 42.05 -55.40 -85.70
N ALA A 281 42.90 -55.22 -86.72
CA ALA A 281 44.27 -54.76 -86.52
C ALA A 281 44.33 -53.36 -85.86
N SER A 282 43.46 -52.42 -86.27
CA SER A 282 43.37 -51.09 -85.65
C SER A 282 42.85 -51.14 -84.20
N MET A 283 42.01 -52.11 -83.86
CA MET A 283 41.51 -52.33 -82.50
C MET A 283 42.57 -52.99 -81.63
N ASN A 284 43.28 -53.99 -82.16
CA ASN A 284 44.43 -54.61 -81.50
C ASN A 284 45.55 -53.60 -81.25
N GLN A 285 45.86 -52.71 -82.21
CA GLN A 285 46.84 -51.64 -81.99
C GLN A 285 46.39 -50.68 -80.88
N ARG A 286 45.11 -50.26 -80.87
CA ARG A 286 44.56 -49.43 -79.77
C ARG A 286 44.59 -50.14 -78.42
N TRP A 287 44.31 -51.44 -78.39
CA TRP A 287 44.37 -52.25 -77.17
C TRP A 287 45.81 -52.47 -76.70
N GLN A 288 46.77 -52.68 -77.59
CA GLN A 288 48.20 -52.74 -77.28
C GLN A 288 48.69 -51.42 -76.68
N ASN A 289 48.37 -50.29 -77.32
CA ASN A 289 48.73 -48.95 -76.81
C ASN A 289 48.13 -48.71 -75.41
N TYR A 290 46.86 -49.12 -75.17
CA TYR A 290 46.23 -49.04 -73.84
C TYR A 290 46.87 -49.99 -72.83
N ASN A 291 47.21 -51.22 -73.22
CA ASN A 291 47.87 -52.19 -72.34
C ASN A 291 49.28 -51.69 -71.94
N GLU A 292 50.04 -51.15 -72.89
CA GLU A 292 51.34 -50.54 -72.62
C GLU A 292 51.21 -49.32 -71.69
N GLN A 293 50.25 -48.42 -71.92
CA GLN A 293 49.97 -47.31 -71.01
C GLN A 293 49.57 -47.80 -69.60
N ARG A 294 48.76 -48.85 -69.50
CA ARG A 294 48.41 -49.48 -68.20
C ARG A 294 49.64 -50.08 -67.52
N GLU A 295 50.54 -50.72 -68.27
CA GLU A 295 51.79 -51.27 -67.73
C GLU A 295 52.80 -50.20 -67.34
N GLN A 296 52.84 -49.07 -68.04
CA GLN A 296 53.62 -47.90 -67.64
C GLN A 296 53.04 -47.28 -66.35
N TYR A 297 51.72 -47.15 -66.24
CA TYR A 297 51.06 -46.69 -65.02
C TYR A 297 51.28 -47.64 -63.83
N VAL A 298 51.14 -48.96 -64.03
CA VAL A 298 51.40 -49.97 -62.98
C VAL A 298 52.87 -49.95 -62.55
N ARG A 299 53.82 -49.84 -63.50
CA ARG A 299 55.24 -49.65 -63.18
C ARG A 299 55.48 -48.39 -62.37
N LYS A 300 54.82 -47.27 -62.72
CA LYS A 300 54.92 -46.03 -61.93
C LYS A 300 54.34 -46.22 -60.53
N VAL A 301 53.15 -46.79 -60.37
CA VAL A 301 52.56 -47.04 -59.04
C VAL A 301 53.43 -48.00 -58.21
N GLN A 302 54.05 -48.99 -58.84
CA GLN A 302 55.04 -49.86 -58.16
C GLN A 302 56.29 -49.08 -57.71
N GLN A 303 56.81 -48.17 -58.56
CA GLN A 303 57.89 -47.26 -58.19
C GLN A 303 57.46 -46.34 -57.03
N ASP A 304 56.35 -45.60 -57.17
CA ASP A 304 55.79 -44.71 -56.15
C ASP A 304 55.60 -45.46 -54.81
N CYS A 305 55.08 -46.70 -54.83
CA CYS A 305 54.98 -47.56 -53.65
C CYS A 305 56.35 -47.95 -53.08
N SER A 306 57.33 -48.30 -53.91
CA SER A 306 58.70 -48.61 -53.45
C SER A 306 59.44 -47.39 -52.90
N GLU A 307 59.16 -46.20 -53.42
CA GLU A 307 59.66 -44.92 -52.91
C GLU A 307 58.99 -44.56 -51.58
N LEU A 308 57.69 -44.84 -51.42
CA LEU A 308 57.01 -44.73 -50.14
C LEU A 308 57.51 -45.77 -49.12
N GLU A 309 57.72 -47.02 -49.51
CA GLU A 309 58.32 -48.05 -48.66
C GLU A 309 59.75 -47.69 -48.24
N THR A 310 60.58 -47.21 -49.15
CA THR A 310 61.96 -46.80 -48.81
C THR A 310 61.95 -45.54 -47.95
N ARG A 311 61.09 -44.55 -48.21
CA ARG A 311 60.91 -43.39 -47.31
C ARG A 311 60.41 -43.81 -45.93
N LEU A 312 59.51 -44.79 -45.84
CA LEU A 312 59.02 -45.34 -44.58
C LEU A 312 60.12 -46.13 -43.84
N LYS A 313 60.98 -46.86 -44.57
CA LYS A 313 62.19 -47.53 -44.03
C LYS A 313 63.30 -46.55 -43.62
N HIS A 314 63.38 -45.35 -44.22
CA HIS A 314 64.31 -44.29 -43.80
C HIS A 314 63.72 -43.36 -42.71
N GLN A 315 62.39 -43.31 -42.56
CA GLN A 315 61.71 -42.66 -41.43
C GLN A 315 61.65 -43.58 -40.20
N HIS A 316 61.64 -44.90 -40.41
CA HIS A 316 62.07 -45.86 -39.40
C HIS A 316 63.57 -45.74 -39.15
N ILE A 317 63.90 -44.79 -38.28
CA ILE A 317 64.95 -45.00 -37.28
C ILE A 317 64.73 -46.40 -36.66
N ASP A 318 65.82 -47.14 -36.45
CA ASP A 318 65.84 -48.53 -35.98
C ASP A 318 64.78 -48.82 -34.91
N PRO A 319 63.96 -49.90 -35.04
CA PRO A 319 63.06 -50.34 -33.97
C PRO A 319 63.78 -50.73 -32.67
N THR A 320 65.09 -50.92 -32.72
CA THR A 320 66.00 -51.13 -31.57
C THR A 320 66.52 -49.82 -30.96
N ALA A 321 66.38 -48.68 -31.63
CA ALA A 321 66.56 -47.36 -31.05
C ALA A 321 65.23 -46.89 -30.46
N ALA A 322 64.98 -47.26 -29.20
CA ALA A 322 63.80 -46.83 -28.46
C ALA A 322 63.63 -45.29 -28.48
N MET A 323 62.38 -44.84 -28.28
CA MET A 323 62.12 -43.50 -27.71
C MET A 323 63.15 -43.26 -26.61
N SER A 324 63.94 -42.18 -26.71
CA SER A 324 65.05 -41.96 -25.79
C SER A 324 64.53 -42.08 -24.37
N GLU A 325 65.25 -42.77 -23.47
CA GLU A 325 64.74 -43.08 -22.12
C GLU A 325 64.29 -41.80 -21.38
N ASN A 326 64.91 -40.67 -21.71
CA ASN A 326 64.55 -39.33 -21.24
C ASN A 326 63.24 -38.79 -21.84
N GLN A 327 62.93 -39.07 -23.12
CA GLN A 327 61.67 -38.72 -23.77
C GLN A 327 60.51 -39.54 -23.18
N GLN A 328 60.70 -40.85 -22.99
CA GLN A 328 59.70 -41.71 -22.35
C GLN A 328 59.42 -41.23 -20.90
N LYS A 329 60.48 -41.00 -20.10
CA LYS A 329 60.36 -40.41 -18.76
C LYS A 329 59.68 -39.03 -18.76
N ALA A 330 59.89 -38.21 -19.78
CA ALA A 330 59.21 -36.91 -19.90
C ALA A 330 57.71 -37.06 -20.17
N VAL A 331 57.31 -38.01 -21.02
CA VAL A 331 55.90 -38.37 -21.26
C VAL A 331 55.27 -38.93 -20.00
N ASP A 332 55.92 -39.87 -19.30
CA ASP A 332 55.39 -40.48 -18.08
C ASP A 332 55.27 -39.47 -16.93
N ALA A 333 56.25 -38.58 -16.75
CA ALA A 333 56.18 -37.48 -15.79
C ALA A 333 55.08 -36.46 -16.14
N MET A 334 54.85 -36.19 -17.44
CA MET A 334 53.75 -35.36 -17.90
C MET A 334 52.40 -36.01 -17.62
N LEU A 335 52.24 -37.30 -17.94
CA LEU A 335 51.04 -38.08 -17.63
C LEU A 335 50.75 -38.14 -16.13
N LEU A 336 51.77 -38.32 -15.29
CA LEU A 336 51.62 -38.30 -13.83
C LEU A 336 51.16 -36.91 -13.34
N LYS A 337 51.75 -35.83 -13.87
CA LYS A 337 51.34 -34.45 -13.56
C LYS A 337 49.91 -34.15 -14.00
N TYR A 338 49.45 -34.67 -15.13
CA TYR A 338 48.05 -34.52 -15.56
C TYR A 338 47.09 -35.39 -14.75
N LYS A 339 47.46 -36.62 -14.36
CA LYS A 339 46.69 -37.45 -13.43
C LYS A 339 46.53 -36.78 -12.06
N GLN A 340 47.59 -36.19 -11.52
CA GLN A 340 47.52 -35.45 -10.26
C GLN A 340 46.66 -34.18 -10.39
N LYS A 341 46.75 -33.45 -11.50
CA LYS A 341 45.83 -32.33 -11.77
C LYS A 341 44.37 -32.76 -11.88
N LEU A 342 44.10 -33.92 -12.49
CA LEU A 342 42.74 -34.47 -12.59
C LEU A 342 42.20 -34.84 -11.21
N GLN A 343 42.98 -35.58 -10.41
CA GLN A 343 42.61 -35.91 -9.03
C GLN A 343 42.33 -34.65 -8.19
N ASN A 344 43.21 -33.64 -8.23
CA ASN A 344 42.97 -32.39 -7.52
C ASN A 344 41.66 -31.71 -7.94
N ALA A 345 41.33 -31.72 -9.24
CA ALA A 345 40.10 -31.15 -9.77
C ALA A 345 38.84 -31.98 -9.40
N GLU A 346 38.98 -33.30 -9.26
CA GLU A 346 37.93 -34.19 -8.75
C GLU A 346 37.70 -33.97 -7.24
N ASP A 347 38.77 -33.83 -6.45
CA ASP A 347 38.72 -33.50 -5.02
C ASP A 347 38.14 -32.09 -4.76
N GLU A 348 38.48 -31.11 -5.61
CA GLU A 348 37.91 -29.75 -5.58
C GLU A 348 36.43 -29.76 -5.97
N LYS A 349 36.06 -30.50 -7.03
CA LYS A 349 34.65 -30.70 -7.43
C LYS A 349 33.83 -31.30 -6.29
N GLN A 350 34.34 -32.36 -5.63
CA GLN A 350 33.61 -33.01 -4.56
C GLN A 350 33.34 -32.05 -3.39
N LYS A 351 34.33 -31.23 -2.99
CA LYS A 351 34.13 -30.20 -1.94
C LYS A 351 33.05 -29.20 -2.32
N VAL A 352 33.05 -28.69 -3.55
CA VAL A 352 32.02 -27.76 -4.03
C VAL A 352 30.64 -28.43 -4.11
N GLU A 353 30.55 -29.72 -4.43
CA GLU A 353 29.29 -30.48 -4.38
C GLU A 353 28.81 -30.70 -2.92
N GLU A 354 29.72 -30.94 -1.97
CA GLU A 354 29.40 -31.04 -0.54
C GLU A 354 28.95 -29.70 0.07
N GLU A 355 29.66 -28.61 -0.22
CA GLU A 355 29.30 -27.24 0.16
C GLU A 355 27.92 -26.84 -0.42
N LEU A 356 27.69 -27.10 -1.71
CA LEU A 356 26.40 -26.85 -2.36
C LEU A 356 25.27 -27.67 -1.72
N MET A 357 25.55 -28.88 -1.23
CA MET A 357 24.57 -29.70 -0.51
C MET A 357 24.34 -29.26 0.94
N ALA A 358 25.33 -28.62 1.59
CA ALA A 358 25.15 -27.96 2.88
C ALA A 358 24.28 -26.70 2.75
N GLU A 359 24.64 -25.80 1.83
CA GLU A 359 23.89 -24.58 1.50
C GLU A 359 22.43 -24.89 1.13
N ARG A 360 22.18 -25.97 0.36
CA ARG A 360 20.83 -26.44 0.04
C ARG A 360 20.03 -26.88 1.27
N ARG A 361 20.66 -27.46 2.29
CA ARG A 361 20.00 -27.86 3.55
C ARG A 361 19.69 -26.64 4.41
N GLU A 362 20.66 -25.73 4.57
CA GLU A 362 20.44 -24.47 5.30
C GLU A 362 19.31 -23.66 4.67
N LYS A 363 19.29 -23.53 3.33
CA LYS A 363 18.21 -22.88 2.59
C LYS A 363 16.85 -23.59 2.67
N VAL A 364 16.79 -24.87 3.04
CA VAL A 364 15.52 -25.55 3.36
C VAL A 364 15.09 -25.21 4.79
N ALA A 365 15.96 -25.40 5.78
CA ALA A 365 15.68 -25.06 7.17
C ALA A 365 15.28 -23.58 7.34
N LEU A 366 15.95 -22.65 6.63
CA LEU A 366 15.61 -21.23 6.69
C LEU A 366 14.22 -20.95 6.10
N ARG A 367 13.80 -21.63 5.02
CA ARG A 367 12.41 -21.54 4.52
C ARG A 367 11.40 -22.06 5.54
N GLU A 368 11.71 -23.17 6.21
CA GLU A 368 10.84 -23.74 7.25
C GLU A 368 10.69 -22.77 8.43
N THR A 369 11.77 -22.11 8.87
CA THR A 369 11.67 -21.05 9.89
C THR A 369 10.87 -19.84 9.42
N VAL A 370 11.00 -19.41 8.16
CA VAL A 370 10.20 -18.31 7.59
C VAL A 370 8.71 -18.70 7.55
N GLN A 371 8.38 -19.91 7.11
CA GLN A 371 6.99 -20.40 7.09
C GLN A 371 6.38 -20.48 8.50
N ALA A 372 7.14 -20.95 9.49
CA ALA A 372 6.69 -20.98 10.89
C ALA A 372 6.49 -19.57 11.46
N LEU A 373 7.36 -18.61 11.11
CA LEU A 373 7.21 -17.21 11.50
C LEU A 373 6.01 -16.54 10.82
N THR A 374 5.79 -16.76 9.52
CA THR A 374 4.61 -16.26 8.79
C THR A 374 3.32 -16.77 9.44
N ALA A 375 3.18 -18.08 9.64
CA ALA A 375 2.00 -18.65 10.28
C ALA A 375 1.75 -18.10 11.70
N ARG A 376 2.82 -17.75 12.44
CA ARG A 376 2.70 -17.11 13.75
C ARG A 376 2.33 -15.62 13.68
N VAL A 377 2.72 -14.90 12.62
CA VAL A 377 2.22 -13.55 12.34
C VAL A 377 0.73 -13.60 11.99
N ASP A 378 0.33 -14.50 11.09
CA ASP A 378 -1.08 -14.69 10.69
C ASP A 378 -1.98 -14.98 11.91
N GLU A 379 -1.51 -15.84 12.83
CA GLU A 379 -2.21 -16.17 14.08
C GLU A 379 -2.33 -14.95 15.01
N LEU A 380 -1.26 -14.16 15.16
CA LEU A 380 -1.25 -12.95 15.99
C LEU A 380 -2.11 -11.83 15.40
N GLU A 381 -2.12 -11.67 14.08
CA GLU A 381 -3.03 -10.74 13.38
C GLU A 381 -4.49 -11.14 13.57
N HIS A 382 -4.83 -12.43 13.43
CA HIS A 382 -6.18 -12.92 13.68
C HIS A 382 -6.59 -12.73 15.16
N GLN A 383 -5.67 -12.94 16.12
CA GLN A 383 -5.94 -12.66 17.55
C GLN A 383 -6.19 -11.17 17.78
N ALA A 384 -5.35 -10.29 17.22
CA ALA A 384 -5.50 -8.84 17.35
C ALA A 384 -6.79 -8.32 16.69
N GLN A 385 -7.16 -8.83 15.51
CA GLN A 385 -8.41 -8.51 14.84
C GLN A 385 -9.62 -8.95 15.67
N TYR A 386 -9.59 -10.16 16.23
CA TYR A 386 -10.69 -10.68 17.07
C TYR A 386 -10.87 -9.87 18.36
N SER A 387 -9.79 -9.60 19.10
CA SER A 387 -9.85 -8.77 20.31
C SER A 387 -10.36 -7.36 20.01
N ARG A 388 -9.91 -6.73 18.92
CA ARG A 388 -10.34 -5.40 18.50
C ARG A 388 -11.83 -5.38 18.10
N ALA A 389 -12.30 -6.44 17.44
CA ALA A 389 -13.71 -6.58 17.07
C ALA A 389 -14.62 -6.69 18.29
N SER A 390 -14.28 -7.56 19.26
CA SER A 390 -15.06 -7.69 20.50
C SER A 390 -15.08 -6.39 21.30
N GLN A 391 -13.91 -5.80 21.60
CA GLN A 391 -13.82 -4.56 22.39
C GLN A 391 -14.61 -3.41 21.74
N SER A 392 -14.41 -3.17 20.43
CA SER A 392 -15.12 -2.09 19.73
C SER A 392 -16.62 -2.32 19.56
N GLY A 393 -17.11 -3.57 19.61
CA GLY A 393 -18.53 -3.88 19.63
C GLY A 393 -19.15 -3.63 21.01
N ASP A 394 -18.60 -4.28 22.03
CA ASP A 394 -19.13 -4.25 23.39
C ASP A 394 -19.09 -2.82 23.97
N ASP A 395 -17.97 -2.09 23.83
CA ASP A 395 -17.84 -0.72 24.33
C ASP A 395 -18.84 0.24 23.65
N VAL A 396 -19.08 0.08 22.34
CA VAL A 396 -20.01 0.92 21.57
C VAL A 396 -21.47 0.63 21.96
N ASP A 397 -21.84 -0.63 22.21
CA ASP A 397 -23.19 -0.98 22.63
C ASP A 397 -23.46 -0.62 24.11
N ILE A 398 -22.44 -0.67 24.98
CA ILE A 398 -22.50 -0.09 26.33
C ILE A 398 -22.71 1.44 26.25
N LEU A 399 -21.93 2.15 25.42
CA LEU A 399 -22.07 3.61 25.25
C LEU A 399 -23.44 4.00 24.68
N LYS A 400 -23.98 3.28 23.69
CA LYS A 400 -25.36 3.49 23.22
C LYS A 400 -26.38 3.34 24.34
N THR A 401 -26.23 2.30 25.16
CA THR A 401 -27.13 2.01 26.29
C THR A 401 -27.07 3.13 27.34
N GLN A 402 -25.87 3.63 27.64
CA GLN A 402 -25.67 4.75 28.56
C GLN A 402 -26.26 6.08 28.03
N ILE A 403 -26.07 6.36 26.73
CA ILE A 403 -26.67 7.53 26.07
C ILE A 403 -28.20 7.46 26.10
N GLN A 404 -28.78 6.28 25.90
CA GLN A 404 -30.23 6.07 25.98
C GLN A 404 -30.76 6.32 27.40
N ILE A 405 -30.09 5.79 28.43
CA ILE A 405 -30.48 6.04 29.84
C ILE A 405 -30.43 7.53 30.15
N PHE A 406 -29.35 8.23 29.81
CA PHE A 406 -29.26 9.67 30.03
C PHE A 406 -30.32 10.47 29.26
N LYS A 407 -30.67 10.05 28.04
CA LYS A 407 -31.77 10.66 27.28
C LYS A 407 -33.12 10.50 27.99
N ASP A 408 -33.41 9.31 28.49
CA ASP A 408 -34.66 9.01 29.20
C ASP A 408 -34.73 9.75 30.56
N ASP A 409 -33.61 9.89 31.27
CA ASP A 409 -33.47 10.71 32.48
C ASP A 409 -33.69 12.20 32.18
N PHE A 410 -33.10 12.75 31.11
CA PHE A 410 -33.31 14.15 30.71
C PHE A 410 -34.76 14.42 30.29
N GLU A 411 -35.41 13.48 29.60
CA GLU A 411 -36.84 13.57 29.30
C GLU A 411 -37.70 13.51 30.58
N GLN A 412 -37.29 12.77 31.60
CA GLN A 412 -38.01 12.72 32.88
C GLN A 412 -37.82 14.00 33.71
N GLU A 413 -36.59 14.49 33.86
CA GLU A 413 -36.31 15.79 34.51
C GLU A 413 -37.02 16.95 33.80
N ARG A 414 -37.20 16.87 32.48
CA ARG A 414 -38.04 17.81 31.72
C ARG A 414 -39.52 17.70 32.11
N ARG A 415 -40.11 16.50 32.07
CA ARG A 415 -41.52 16.26 32.47
C ARG A 415 -41.79 16.69 33.92
N ASP A 416 -40.85 16.42 34.82
CA ASP A 416 -40.95 16.80 36.23
C ASP A 416 -40.82 18.32 36.43
N ARG A 417 -39.97 19.00 35.65
CA ARG A 417 -39.88 20.47 35.60
C ARG A 417 -41.15 21.12 35.05
N GLU A 418 -41.69 20.63 33.94
CA GLU A 418 -42.95 21.12 33.35
C GLU A 418 -44.10 20.94 34.37
N THR A 419 -44.16 19.79 35.05
CA THR A 419 -45.12 19.51 36.13
C THR A 419 -44.93 20.44 37.35
N ALA A 420 -43.70 20.81 37.69
CA ALA A 420 -43.41 21.75 38.75
C ALA A 420 -43.78 23.20 38.37
N GLN A 421 -43.53 23.60 37.12
CA GLN A 421 -43.91 24.91 36.59
C GLN A 421 -45.43 25.10 36.55
N GLY A 422 -46.19 24.07 36.15
CA GLY A 422 -47.66 24.11 36.23
C GLY A 422 -48.15 24.38 37.65
N LYS A 423 -47.62 23.67 38.64
CA LYS A 423 -47.96 23.87 40.07
C LYS A 423 -47.54 25.24 40.61
N VAL A 424 -46.49 25.85 40.07
CA VAL A 424 -46.12 27.24 40.42
C VAL A 424 -47.18 28.21 39.90
N HIS A 425 -47.64 28.07 38.66
CA HIS A 425 -48.72 28.91 38.13
C HIS A 425 -50.03 28.71 38.89
N GLU A 426 -50.42 27.46 39.20
CA GLU A 426 -51.59 27.15 40.04
C GLU A 426 -51.53 27.87 41.40
N LEU A 427 -50.38 27.83 42.08
CA LEU A 427 -50.18 28.49 43.38
C LEU A 427 -50.08 30.02 43.25
N GLU A 428 -49.55 30.54 42.15
CA GLU A 428 -49.53 31.97 41.87
C GLU A 428 -50.94 32.52 41.62
N ASP A 429 -51.82 31.74 40.97
CA ASP A 429 -53.24 32.06 40.80
C ASP A 429 -54.03 31.97 42.11
N GLU A 430 -53.84 30.95 42.93
CA GLU A 430 -54.42 30.91 44.27
C GLU A 430 -53.97 32.13 45.10
N LEU A 431 -52.68 32.49 45.05
CA LEU A 431 -52.16 33.70 45.69
C LEU A 431 -52.73 34.99 45.09
N ARG A 432 -52.96 35.06 43.77
CA ARG A 432 -53.60 36.19 43.07
C ARG A 432 -55.01 36.41 43.61
N ILE A 433 -55.82 35.35 43.66
CA ILE A 433 -57.19 35.35 44.16
C ILE A 433 -57.24 35.71 45.65
N VAL A 434 -56.39 35.10 46.49
CA VAL A 434 -56.36 35.39 47.93
C VAL A 434 -55.91 36.82 48.23
N LYS A 435 -54.97 37.39 47.47
CA LYS A 435 -54.61 38.83 47.56
C LYS A 435 -55.82 39.71 47.23
N GLN A 436 -56.50 39.46 46.11
CA GLN A 436 -57.67 40.24 45.70
C GLN A 436 -58.80 40.19 46.74
N GLN A 437 -59.10 39.01 47.29
CA GLN A 437 -60.05 38.83 48.39
C GLN A 437 -59.63 39.59 49.66
N LEU A 438 -58.35 39.50 50.04
CA LEU A 438 -57.83 40.21 51.21
C LEU A 438 -57.95 41.73 51.04
N GLU A 439 -57.65 42.27 49.85
CA GLU A 439 -57.85 43.69 49.56
C GLU A 439 -59.33 44.08 49.60
N MET A 440 -60.25 43.25 49.09
CA MET A 440 -61.70 43.49 49.23
C MET A 440 -62.12 43.57 50.70
N PHE A 441 -61.71 42.60 51.53
CA PHE A 441 -61.98 42.65 52.97
C PHE A 441 -61.35 43.87 53.67
N GLN A 442 -60.17 44.33 53.23
CA GLN A 442 -59.54 45.55 53.74
C GLN A 442 -60.31 46.81 53.32
N ARG A 443 -60.75 46.91 52.05
CA ARG A 443 -61.61 48.01 51.55
C ARG A 443 -62.94 48.06 52.31
N ASP A 444 -63.58 46.91 52.54
CA ASP A 444 -64.83 46.80 53.30
C ASP A 444 -64.63 47.15 54.78
N ALA A 445 -63.52 46.72 55.41
CA ALA A 445 -63.18 47.09 56.77
C ALA A 445 -62.93 48.60 56.92
N MET A 446 -62.20 49.21 55.97
CA MET A 446 -61.94 50.66 55.95
C MET A 446 -63.21 51.47 55.71
N THR A 447 -64.03 51.13 54.71
CA THR A 447 -65.30 51.83 54.46
C THR A 447 -66.29 51.65 55.60
N SER A 448 -66.32 50.47 56.25
CA SER A 448 -67.09 50.22 57.47
C SER A 448 -66.61 51.05 58.67
N MET A 449 -65.29 51.23 58.84
CA MET A 449 -64.74 52.12 59.88
C MET A 449 -65.06 53.59 59.57
N GLN A 450 -64.88 54.01 58.32
CA GLN A 450 -65.11 55.39 57.89
C GLN A 450 -66.59 55.78 57.97
N ARG A 451 -67.51 54.87 57.63
CA ARG A 451 -68.96 55.04 57.82
C ARG A 451 -69.30 55.21 59.31
N ARG A 452 -68.84 54.31 60.18
CA ARG A 452 -69.04 54.43 61.64
C ARG A 452 -68.45 55.71 62.22
N ARG A 453 -67.30 56.17 61.73
CA ARG A 453 -66.69 57.47 62.09
C ARG A 453 -67.56 58.65 61.63
N GLN A 454 -68.11 58.60 60.43
CA GLN A 454 -68.98 59.64 59.89
C GLN A 454 -70.34 59.69 60.61
N GLU A 455 -70.93 58.54 60.93
CA GLU A 455 -72.14 58.41 61.75
C GLU A 455 -71.92 58.98 63.16
N ALA A 456 -70.77 58.68 63.79
CA ALA A 456 -70.42 59.22 65.11
C ALA A 456 -70.18 60.75 65.09
N LEU A 457 -69.60 61.29 64.02
CA LEU A 457 -69.44 62.75 63.84
C LEU A 457 -70.80 63.43 63.64
N GLN A 458 -71.67 62.89 62.78
CA GLN A 458 -73.03 63.40 62.59
C GLN A 458 -73.86 63.33 63.87
N GLU A 459 -73.68 62.29 64.69
CA GLU A 459 -74.36 62.17 65.98
C GLU A 459 -73.83 63.18 67.00
N TYR A 460 -72.51 63.42 67.03
CA TYR A 460 -71.93 64.50 67.83
C TYR A 460 -72.45 65.88 67.41
N GLU A 461 -72.54 66.16 66.10
CA GLU A 461 -73.14 67.39 65.57
C GLU A 461 -74.62 67.53 65.98
N ARG A 462 -75.42 66.46 65.83
CA ARG A 462 -76.83 66.44 66.29
C ARG A 462 -76.94 66.75 67.77
N GLN A 463 -76.10 66.14 68.61
CA GLN A 463 -76.11 66.39 70.05
C GLN A 463 -75.66 67.81 70.40
N TYR A 464 -74.61 68.32 69.73
CA TYR A 464 -74.12 69.70 69.90
C TYR A 464 -75.23 70.74 69.59
N TYR A 465 -75.89 70.62 68.43
CA TYR A 465 -76.98 71.53 68.04
C TYR A 465 -78.25 71.37 68.88
N ASN A 466 -78.59 70.16 69.32
CA ASN A 466 -79.72 69.95 70.24
C ASN A 466 -79.47 70.55 71.63
N GLN A 467 -78.21 70.54 72.10
CA GLN A 467 -77.84 71.05 73.42
C GLN A 467 -77.61 72.58 73.44
N HIS A 468 -77.12 73.16 72.34
CA HIS A 468 -76.87 74.61 72.23
C HIS A 468 -78.09 75.46 71.79
N ASN A 469 -79.24 74.84 71.48
CA ASN A 469 -80.45 75.58 71.08
C ASN A 469 -81.28 76.14 72.26
N GLN A 470 -80.77 76.12 73.50
CA GLN A 470 -81.38 76.81 74.64
C GLN A 470 -80.61 78.08 75.05
N GLY A 471 -80.69 79.12 74.20
CA GLY A 471 -80.53 80.51 74.64
C GLY A 471 -79.62 81.42 73.81
N LEU A 472 -80.01 82.70 73.77
CA LEU A 472 -79.19 83.88 73.39
C LEU A 472 -78.66 83.89 71.95
N VAL A 473 -79.27 84.57 70.97
CA VAL A 473 -79.76 85.96 70.91
C VAL A 473 -78.65 87.04 71.03
N ALA A 474 -77.97 87.24 69.90
CA ALA A 474 -77.60 88.53 69.29
C ALA A 474 -76.84 89.61 70.10
N ARG A 475 -75.54 89.78 69.76
CA ARG A 475 -74.89 91.02 69.26
C ARG A 475 -73.37 90.80 69.13
N GLY A 476 -72.65 91.27 68.11
CA GLY A 476 -73.03 91.94 66.86
C GLY A 476 -71.84 92.68 66.24
N GLY A 477 -71.53 92.47 64.95
CA GLY A 477 -70.35 93.08 64.30
C GLY A 477 -70.26 92.88 62.77
N ASN A 478 -70.50 93.95 62.02
CA ASN A 478 -70.24 94.13 60.58
C ASN A 478 -68.72 94.07 60.28
N TYR A 479 -68.16 93.85 59.08
CA TYR A 479 -68.51 93.43 57.69
C TYR A 479 -67.14 93.29 56.93
N PRO A 480 -67.00 93.07 55.59
CA PRO A 480 -67.78 92.33 54.56
C PRO A 480 -66.99 91.10 54.02
N ARG A 481 -67.55 90.02 53.47
CA ARG A 481 -68.32 89.79 52.21
C ARG A 481 -67.58 90.02 50.86
N ALA A 482 -66.75 89.04 50.45
CA ALA A 482 -66.51 88.58 49.07
C ALA A 482 -65.74 87.24 49.12
N GLY A 483 -65.85 86.26 48.20
CA GLY A 483 -66.78 86.04 47.08
C GLY A 483 -66.51 84.66 46.44
N ASN A 484 -67.52 83.95 45.90
CA ASN A 484 -67.36 82.61 45.31
C ASN A 484 -66.79 82.63 43.88
N LEU A 485 -66.01 81.59 43.54
CA LEU A 485 -65.83 80.89 42.23
C LEU A 485 -64.99 79.63 42.58
N TYR A 486 -65.37 78.35 42.41
CA TYR A 486 -66.21 77.58 41.45
C TYR A 486 -65.47 77.20 40.15
N MET A 487 -65.58 75.91 39.75
CA MET A 487 -64.94 75.21 38.61
C MET A 487 -63.43 74.92 38.77
N ASP A 488 -62.83 73.84 38.25
CA ASP A 488 -63.28 72.47 37.85
C ASP A 488 -61.97 71.59 37.73
N SER A 489 -61.83 70.33 37.31
CA SER A 489 -62.66 69.30 36.62
C SER A 489 -62.26 67.87 37.06
N ASN A 490 -63.02 66.86 36.62
CA ASN A 490 -62.64 65.43 36.70
C ASN A 490 -61.55 65.03 35.69
N VAL A 491 -60.86 63.92 35.98
CA VAL A 491 -60.77 62.77 35.04
C VAL A 491 -61.00 61.48 35.82
N VAL A 492 -61.82 60.57 35.28
CA VAL A 492 -62.01 59.19 35.75
C VAL A 492 -62.02 58.27 34.54
N ALA A 493 -61.30 57.16 34.62
CA ALA A 493 -61.20 56.05 33.67
C ALA A 493 -60.40 54.95 34.44
N ASP A 494 -60.82 53.69 34.62
CA ASP A 494 -61.65 52.77 33.81
C ASP A 494 -61.01 52.48 32.43
N GLY A 495 -60.59 51.26 32.09
CA GLY A 495 -60.54 50.03 32.88
C GLY A 495 -59.84 48.90 32.12
N ASP A 496 -59.68 47.77 32.81
CA ASP A 496 -59.85 46.37 32.39
C ASP A 496 -59.26 45.85 31.04
N ASP A 497 -58.45 44.80 31.17
CA ASP A 497 -58.42 43.53 30.41
C ASP A 497 -58.75 43.49 28.90
N GLU A 498 -57.85 42.90 28.09
CA GLU A 498 -57.99 41.47 27.71
C GLU A 498 -56.66 40.87 27.20
N ASP A 499 -56.68 39.56 26.87
CA ASP A 499 -55.54 38.63 26.77
C ASP A 499 -55.33 38.08 25.33
N ASP A 500 -54.35 37.19 25.15
CA ASP A 500 -54.07 36.34 23.98
C ASP A 500 -53.60 37.03 22.66
N THR A 501 -52.74 36.44 21.82
CA THR A 501 -52.17 35.07 21.79
C THR A 501 -50.77 35.02 21.15
N GLN A 502 -49.99 34.00 21.54
CA GLN A 502 -49.00 33.22 20.75
C GLN A 502 -47.54 33.71 20.51
N GLU A 503 -46.64 32.73 20.76
CA GLU A 503 -45.17 32.65 20.70
C GLU A 503 -44.60 32.41 19.26
N PRO A 504 -43.30 32.05 19.04
CA PRO A 504 -42.00 32.51 19.61
C PRO A 504 -40.93 32.83 18.51
N GLU A 505 -39.70 33.26 18.90
CA GLU A 505 -38.40 32.57 18.61
C GLU A 505 -37.14 33.46 18.82
N GLY A 506 -36.06 32.86 19.35
CA GLY A 506 -34.65 33.15 18.97
C GLY A 506 -33.80 34.20 19.72
N GLY A 507 -32.63 33.79 20.26
CA GLY A 507 -31.52 34.65 20.74
C GLY A 507 -31.68 35.18 22.18
N PHE A 508 -30.71 35.16 23.11
CA PHE A 508 -29.23 35.11 23.03
C PHE A 508 -28.62 36.35 22.32
N ASP A 509 -27.76 37.18 22.93
CA ASP A 509 -27.08 37.02 24.24
C ASP A 509 -26.59 38.35 24.88
N GLU A 510 -26.07 38.22 26.11
CA GLU A 510 -25.17 39.10 26.88
C GLU A 510 -25.65 40.48 27.41
N ILE A 511 -24.90 40.95 28.43
CA ILE A 511 -25.22 42.07 29.33
C ILE A 511 -24.02 43.03 29.37
N ASP A 512 -24.29 44.33 29.19
CA ASP A 512 -23.28 45.38 29.33
C ASP A 512 -22.76 45.53 30.78
N GLY A 513 -21.43 45.64 30.90
CA GLY A 513 -20.79 46.48 31.91
C GLY A 513 -20.04 45.80 33.06
N PHE A 514 -18.72 45.95 33.06
CA PHE A 514 -18.05 46.67 34.16
C PHE A 514 -16.69 47.26 33.73
N ASP A 515 -16.38 48.48 34.21
CA ASP A 515 -15.10 49.13 33.99
C ASP A 515 -13.94 48.46 34.75
N MET A 516 -12.73 48.51 34.17
CA MET A 516 -11.48 48.31 34.91
C MET A 516 -10.45 49.41 34.58
N VAL A 517 -9.64 49.75 35.59
CA VAL A 517 -8.84 50.98 35.68
C VAL A 517 -7.41 50.79 35.13
N ASP A 518 -6.80 51.91 34.72
CA ASP A 518 -5.50 52.03 34.04
C ASP A 518 -4.31 51.21 34.59
N GLY A 519 -3.53 50.66 33.65
CA GLY A 519 -2.18 50.14 33.85
C GLY A 519 -1.41 50.09 32.51
N PRO A 520 -0.18 50.63 32.40
CA PRO A 520 0.42 50.92 31.09
C PRO A 520 1.11 49.73 30.40
N ILE A 521 0.93 49.62 29.08
CA ILE A 521 1.50 48.58 28.20
C ILE A 521 2.63 49.15 27.32
N PRO A 522 3.84 48.56 27.33
CA PRO A 522 4.85 48.79 26.29
C PRO A 522 4.47 48.10 24.96
N GLN A 523 4.62 48.82 23.85
CA GLN A 523 4.11 48.44 22.52
C GLN A 523 4.76 47.17 21.95
N GLY A 524 3.97 46.36 21.23
CA GLY A 524 4.48 45.10 20.64
C GLY A 524 3.49 44.27 19.81
N LYS A 525 2.52 44.87 19.13
CA LYS A 525 1.65 44.17 18.16
C LYS A 525 1.89 44.69 16.74
N GLN A 526 2.25 43.78 15.83
CA GLN A 526 2.19 44.00 14.39
C GLN A 526 0.73 43.99 13.93
N SER A 527 0.40 44.72 12.86
CA SER A 527 -0.92 44.63 12.21
C SER A 527 -1.06 43.27 11.54
N SER A 528 -2.18 42.60 11.80
CA SER A 528 -2.55 41.27 11.27
C SER A 528 -3.21 41.33 9.88
N ASP A 529 -3.21 42.51 9.27
CA ASP A 529 -4.18 42.87 8.23
C ASP A 529 -3.55 42.83 6.82
N PHE A 530 -2.27 42.48 6.76
CA PHE A 530 -1.47 42.36 5.55
C PHE A 530 -0.61 41.08 5.55
N LEU A 531 -0.53 40.45 4.39
CA LEU A 531 0.29 39.28 4.07
C LEU A 531 1.28 39.68 2.97
N GLU A 532 2.55 39.28 3.07
CA GLU A 532 3.60 39.68 2.11
C GLU A 532 4.02 38.51 1.20
N CYS A 533 4.26 38.79 -0.07
CA CYS A 533 4.83 37.82 -1.00
C CYS A 533 6.29 37.50 -0.62
N PRO A 534 6.65 36.24 -0.30
CA PRO A 534 7.98 35.90 0.23
C PRO A 534 9.12 36.05 -0.79
N LYS A 535 8.80 36.26 -2.08
CA LYS A 535 9.79 36.51 -3.15
C LYS A 535 10.14 38.01 -3.26
N CYS A 536 9.12 38.86 -3.40
CA CYS A 536 9.29 40.28 -3.74
C CYS A 536 8.86 41.28 -2.64
N GLN A 537 8.44 40.79 -1.46
CA GLN A 537 7.99 41.59 -0.30
C GLN A 537 6.80 42.53 -0.59
N LYS A 538 6.05 42.28 -1.66
CA LYS A 538 4.82 43.01 -1.97
C LYS A 538 3.70 42.62 -0.99
N ALA A 539 3.14 43.60 -0.29
CA ALA A 539 2.04 43.42 0.65
C ALA A 539 0.67 43.33 -0.04
N TYR A 540 -0.18 42.45 0.48
CA TYR A 540 -1.57 42.17 0.12
C TYR A 540 -2.43 42.23 1.39
N ARG A 541 -3.71 42.58 1.32
CA ARG A 541 -4.59 42.48 2.51
C ARG A 541 -4.91 41.02 2.82
N THR A 542 -5.20 40.70 4.09
CA THR A 542 -5.58 39.34 4.51
C THR A 542 -6.83 38.83 3.77
N GLU A 543 -7.73 39.74 3.37
CA GLU A 543 -8.91 39.47 2.52
C GLU A 543 -8.55 39.08 1.07
N GLN A 544 -7.36 39.46 0.58
CA GLN A 544 -6.89 39.26 -0.80
C GLN A 544 -5.93 38.05 -0.92
N HIS A 545 -6.07 37.05 -0.05
CA HIS A 545 -5.22 35.87 0.00
C HIS A 545 -5.15 35.11 -1.35
N THR A 546 -6.22 35.09 -2.14
CA THR A 546 -6.21 34.49 -3.49
C THR A 546 -5.31 35.25 -4.47
N GLU A 547 -5.35 36.58 -4.48
CA GLU A 547 -4.47 37.41 -5.32
C GLU A 547 -2.99 37.27 -4.92
N LEU A 548 -2.72 37.01 -3.64
CA LEU A 548 -1.37 36.69 -3.15
C LEU A 548 -0.88 35.35 -3.69
N LEU A 549 -1.71 34.30 -3.66
CA LEU A 549 -1.34 32.98 -4.21
C LEU A 549 -1.10 33.03 -5.72
N GLU A 550 -2.05 33.61 -6.48
CA GLU A 550 -1.89 33.81 -7.93
C GLU A 550 -0.61 34.61 -8.26
N HIS A 551 -0.27 35.59 -7.43
CA HIS A 551 0.97 36.33 -7.57
C HIS A 551 2.22 35.48 -7.25
N ILE A 552 2.21 34.68 -6.19
CA ILE A 552 3.34 33.82 -5.81
C ILE A 552 3.71 32.85 -6.94
N ASP A 553 2.71 32.30 -7.64
CA ASP A 553 2.92 31.37 -8.76
C ASP A 553 3.58 32.02 -9.98
N VAL A 554 3.27 33.29 -10.28
CA VAL A 554 3.85 34.03 -11.43
C VAL A 554 5.04 34.93 -11.07
N CYS A 555 5.34 35.11 -9.78
CA CYS A 555 6.44 35.95 -9.33
C CYS A 555 7.79 35.23 -9.54
N CYS A 556 8.66 35.86 -10.32
CA CYS A 556 10.10 35.60 -10.33
C CYS A 556 10.81 36.74 -9.60
N ASP A 557 11.98 36.44 -9.03
CA ASP A 557 12.78 37.28 -8.12
C ASP A 557 12.99 38.75 -8.57
#